data_AF-A0A523BJ97-F1
#
_entry.id   AF-A0A523BJ97-F1
#
_cell.length_a   1.000
_cell.length_b   1.000
_cell.length_c   1.000
_cell.angle_alpha   90.00
_cell.angle_beta   90.00
_cell.angle_gamma   90.00
#
_symmetry.space_group_name_H-M   'P 1'
#
loop_
_entity.id
_entity.type
_entity.pdbx_description
1 polymer ?
#
loop_
_entity_poly.entity_id
_entity_poly.type
_entity_poly.pdbx_seq_one_letter_code
_entity_poly.pdbx_strand_id
1 'polypeptide(L)'
;MSWDWTAYMVYLLCQGKPITDEELREYVRFMWNDQGIILHDSDEEITSHLNFLRRLGYIDYDGKVIVPKEKLEKLASLTCYDPARYKIKLLDTYISGIEESARNFLRKKGRVDMKLPPPPV
;
A
#
# COMPACT_ATOMS: atom_id res chain seq x y z
N MET A 1 11.41 2.99 3.95
CA MET A 1 10.31 2.03 4.31
C MET A 1 10.68 0.64 3.79
N SER A 2 10.05 -0.44 4.26
CA SER A 2 10.24 -1.77 3.66
C SER A 2 9.23 -2.03 2.53
N TRP A 3 9.58 -2.89 1.58
CA TRP A 3 8.83 -3.17 0.34
C TRP A 3 7.44 -3.82 0.58
N ASP A 4 7.25 -4.46 1.73
CA ASP A 4 5.99 -5.05 2.20
C ASP A 4 4.92 -3.98 2.44
N TRP A 5 5.30 -2.84 3.01
CA TRP A 5 4.43 -1.68 3.14
C TRP A 5 4.04 -1.11 1.77
N THR A 6 5.00 -1.00 0.84
CA THR A 6 4.69 -0.61 -0.54
C THR A 6 3.68 -1.56 -1.17
N ALA A 7 3.84 -2.87 -0.97
CA ALA A 7 2.90 -3.86 -1.46
C ALA A 7 1.50 -3.67 -0.86
N TYR A 8 1.42 -3.43 0.44
CA TYR A 8 0.17 -3.20 1.15
C TYR A 8 -0.54 -1.94 0.65
N MET A 9 0.18 -0.84 0.48
CA MET A 9 -0.37 0.39 -0.08
C MET A 9 -0.85 0.21 -1.52
N VAL A 10 -0.06 -0.46 -2.36
CA VAL A 10 -0.47 -0.78 -3.74
C VAL A 10 -1.76 -1.60 -3.74
N TYR A 11 -1.87 -2.62 -2.87
CA TYR A 11 -3.11 -3.40 -2.74
C TYR A 11 -4.30 -2.51 -2.38
N LEU A 12 -4.14 -1.68 -1.34
CA LEU A 12 -5.19 -0.78 -0.87
C LEU A 12 -5.62 0.22 -1.93
N LEU A 13 -4.72 0.73 -2.76
CA LEU A 13 -5.03 1.69 -3.81
C LEU A 13 -5.58 1.03 -5.08
N CYS A 14 -5.14 -0.18 -5.41
CA CYS A 14 -5.58 -0.86 -6.61
C CYS A 14 -7.05 -1.26 -6.51
N GLN A 15 -7.47 -1.93 -5.44
CA GLN A 15 -8.86 -2.44 -5.28
C GLN A 15 -9.37 -3.15 -6.55
N GLY A 16 -8.52 -4.00 -7.15
CA GLY A 16 -8.82 -4.71 -8.40
C GLY A 16 -8.71 -3.88 -9.68
N LYS A 17 -8.28 -2.61 -9.60
CA LYS A 17 -8.01 -1.73 -10.75
C LYS A 17 -6.54 -1.34 -10.81
N PRO A 18 -5.95 -1.19 -12.00
CA PRO A 18 -4.63 -0.59 -12.14
C PRO A 18 -4.58 0.82 -11.57
N ILE A 19 -3.41 1.22 -11.07
CA ILE A 19 -3.09 2.59 -10.65
C ILE A 19 -1.82 3.04 -11.35
N THR A 20 -1.51 4.34 -11.32
CA THR A 20 -0.19 4.81 -11.76
C THR A 20 0.80 4.85 -10.59
N ASP A 21 2.09 4.82 -10.88
CA ASP A 21 3.11 5.05 -9.86
C ASP A 21 3.03 6.49 -9.30
N GLU A 22 2.65 7.47 -10.13
CA GLU A 22 2.36 8.82 -9.66
C GLU A 22 1.20 8.84 -8.64
N GLU A 23 0.13 8.07 -8.84
CA GLU A 23 -0.93 7.95 -7.84
C GLU A 23 -0.43 7.37 -6.52
N LEU A 24 0.49 6.39 -6.57
CA LEU A 24 1.13 5.86 -5.37
C LEU A 24 2.00 6.93 -4.68
N ARG A 25 2.80 7.71 -5.44
CA ARG A 25 3.63 8.79 -4.91
C ARG A 25 2.79 9.91 -4.31
N GLU A 26 1.70 10.30 -4.98
CA GLU A 26 0.72 11.24 -4.45
C GLU A 26 0.15 10.76 -3.13
N TYR A 27 -0.19 9.47 -3.03
CA TYR A 27 -0.68 8.88 -1.79
C TYR A 27 0.38 8.88 -0.68
N VAL A 28 1.64 8.56 -0.99
CA VAL A 28 2.74 8.62 -0.01
C VAL A 28 2.90 10.05 0.54
N ARG A 29 2.86 11.06 -0.33
CA ARG A 29 2.86 12.47 0.08
C ARG A 29 1.59 12.86 0.85
N PHE A 30 0.45 12.27 0.50
CA PHE A 30 -0.84 12.51 1.14
C PHE A 30 -0.86 12.02 2.60
N MET A 31 -0.30 10.84 2.89
CA MET A 31 -0.25 10.29 4.24
C MET A 31 0.45 11.20 5.25
N TRP A 32 1.53 11.87 4.82
CA TRP A 32 2.20 12.85 5.65
C TRP A 32 1.24 13.99 6.07
N ASN A 33 0.49 14.53 5.10
CA ASN A 33 -0.42 15.64 5.34
C ASN A 33 -1.69 15.23 6.10
N ASP A 34 -2.15 13.99 5.93
CA ASP A 34 -3.40 13.50 6.53
C ASP A 34 -3.19 12.97 7.95
N GLN A 35 -2.12 12.21 8.17
CA GLN A 35 -1.90 11.43 9.40
C GLN A 35 -0.60 11.79 10.14
N GLY A 36 0.25 12.66 9.58
CA GLY A 36 1.59 12.91 10.13
C GLY A 36 2.51 11.69 10.08
N ILE A 37 2.14 10.66 9.31
CA ILE A 37 2.93 9.44 9.16
C ILE A 37 4.06 9.73 8.17
N ILE A 38 5.29 9.75 8.67
CA ILE A 38 6.48 9.86 7.82
C ILE A 38 6.85 8.48 7.31
N LEU A 39 6.58 8.30 6.04
CA LEU A 39 7.18 7.26 5.25
C LEU A 39 8.41 7.87 4.58
N HIS A 40 9.58 7.70 5.20
CA HIS A 40 10.85 8.09 4.61
C HIS A 40 11.15 7.18 3.42
N ASP A 41 10.50 7.47 2.29
CA ASP A 41 10.78 6.83 1.01
C ASP A 41 11.08 7.93 -0.02
N SER A 42 12.25 7.86 -0.63
CA SER A 42 12.55 8.65 -1.83
C SER A 42 11.82 8.08 -3.04
N ASP A 43 11.75 8.87 -4.12
CA ASP A 43 11.15 8.40 -5.37
C ASP A 43 11.90 7.18 -5.95
N GLU A 44 13.21 7.10 -5.71
CA GLU A 44 14.05 5.96 -6.07
C GLU A 44 13.72 4.71 -5.23
N GLU A 45 13.44 4.87 -3.94
CA GLU A 45 13.06 3.75 -3.06
C GLU A 45 11.72 3.15 -3.47
N ILE A 46 10.70 3.98 -3.73
CA ILE A 46 9.40 3.52 -4.26
C ILE A 46 9.61 2.74 -5.56
N THR A 47 10.42 3.28 -6.47
CA THR A 47 10.72 2.64 -7.77
C THR A 47 11.45 1.31 -7.58
N SER A 48 12.38 1.24 -6.63
CA SER A 48 13.09 0.01 -6.26
C SER A 48 12.12 -1.05 -5.73
N HIS A 49 11.21 -0.67 -4.83
CA HIS A 49 10.19 -1.56 -4.28
C HIS A 49 9.24 -2.08 -5.35
N LEU A 50 8.76 -1.22 -6.26
CA LEU A 50 7.91 -1.65 -7.39
C LEU A 50 8.65 -2.64 -8.31
N ASN A 51 9.91 -2.38 -8.63
CA ASN A 51 10.72 -3.31 -9.41
C ASN A 51 10.94 -4.65 -8.69
N PHE A 52 11.13 -4.62 -7.37
CA PHE A 52 11.24 -5.82 -6.56
C PHE A 52 9.94 -6.63 -6.55
N LEU A 53 8.81 -5.98 -6.30
CA LEU A 53 7.48 -6.60 -6.35
C LEU A 53 7.16 -7.19 -7.73
N ARG A 54 7.57 -6.50 -8.81
CA ARG A 54 7.46 -7.00 -10.19
C ARG A 54 8.31 -8.25 -10.40
N ARG A 55 9.56 -8.27 -9.94
CA ARG A 55 10.46 -9.43 -10.06
C ARG A 55 9.93 -10.65 -9.32
N LEU A 56 9.33 -10.44 -8.15
CA LEU A 56 8.64 -11.50 -7.42
C LEU A 56 7.29 -11.86 -8.04
N GLY A 57 6.79 -11.04 -8.98
CA GLY A 57 5.56 -11.20 -9.75
C GLY A 57 4.29 -10.85 -8.99
N TYR A 58 4.36 -10.04 -7.94
CA TYR A 58 3.19 -9.56 -7.18
C TYR A 58 2.40 -8.52 -7.96
N ILE A 59 3.07 -7.84 -8.89
CA ILE A 59 2.49 -6.84 -9.77
C ILE A 59 3.06 -7.02 -11.18
N ASP A 60 2.36 -6.48 -12.18
CA ASP A 60 2.99 -6.03 -13.41
C ASP A 60 3.24 -4.52 -13.31
N TYR A 61 4.43 -4.10 -13.70
CA TYR A 61 4.85 -2.70 -13.66
C TYR A 61 5.72 -2.40 -14.88
N ASP A 62 5.31 -1.39 -15.66
CA ASP A 62 5.96 -0.97 -16.90
C ASP A 62 6.79 0.33 -16.74
N GLY A 63 6.93 0.83 -15.51
CA GLY A 63 7.54 2.12 -15.21
C GLY A 63 6.53 3.24 -14.94
N LYS A 64 5.24 3.02 -15.25
CA LYS A 64 4.17 4.02 -15.05
C LYS A 64 2.89 3.44 -14.47
N VAL A 65 2.46 2.28 -14.95
CA VAL A 65 1.20 1.64 -14.56
C VAL A 65 1.53 0.41 -13.71
N ILE A 66 0.83 0.30 -12.59
CA ILE A 66 0.90 -0.81 -11.65
C ILE A 66 -0.37 -1.62 -11.77
N VAL A 67 -0.25 -2.90 -12.13
CA VAL A 67 -1.36 -3.85 -12.19
C VAL A 67 -1.18 -4.89 -11.09
N PRO A 68 -2.11 -5.02 -10.13
CA PRO A 68 -1.99 -6.00 -9.06
C PRO A 68 -2.19 -7.42 -9.62
N LYS A 69 -1.43 -8.39 -9.10
CA LYS A 69 -1.69 -9.83 -9.32
C LYS A 69 -2.35 -10.43 -8.08
N GLU A 70 -3.04 -11.56 -8.25
CA GLU A 70 -3.77 -12.24 -7.16
C GLU A 70 -2.91 -12.47 -5.91
N LYS A 71 -1.64 -12.83 -6.09
CA LYS A 71 -0.74 -13.08 -4.95
C LYS A 71 -0.38 -11.84 -4.14
N LEU A 72 -0.64 -10.63 -4.64
CA LEU A 72 -0.49 -9.40 -3.86
C LEU A 72 -1.46 -9.37 -2.68
N GLU A 73 -2.67 -9.91 -2.85
CA GLU A 73 -3.65 -10.00 -1.76
C GLU A 73 -3.10 -10.80 -0.59
N LYS A 74 -2.47 -11.95 -0.85
CA LYS A 74 -1.86 -12.78 0.20
C LYS A 74 -0.79 -12.03 0.98
N LEU A 75 0.06 -11.27 0.28
CA LEU A 75 1.09 -10.45 0.93
C LEU A 75 0.45 -9.32 1.76
N ALA A 76 -0.57 -8.66 1.21
CA ALA A 76 -1.31 -7.62 1.92
C ALA A 76 -2.01 -8.16 3.17
N SER A 77 -2.57 -9.37 3.12
CA SER A 77 -3.14 -10.07 4.29
C SER A 77 -2.10 -10.24 5.39
N LEU A 78 -0.87 -10.66 5.05
CA LEU A 78 0.19 -10.85 6.05
C LEU A 78 0.55 -9.54 6.76
N THR A 79 0.62 -8.42 6.03
CA THR A 79 0.87 -7.11 6.63
C THR A 79 -0.32 -6.64 7.49
N CYS A 80 -1.55 -6.79 6.98
CA CYS A 80 -2.77 -6.34 7.66
C CYS A 80 -3.02 -7.04 9.00
N TYR A 81 -2.72 -8.34 9.04
CA TYR A 81 -2.95 -9.22 10.20
C TYR A 81 -1.65 -9.65 10.88
N ASP A 82 -0.58 -8.87 10.74
CA ASP A 82 0.69 -9.15 11.42
C ASP A 82 0.42 -9.32 12.94
N PRO A 83 0.76 -10.47 13.55
CA PRO A 83 0.57 -10.69 14.98
C PRO A 83 1.27 -9.64 15.86
N ALA A 84 2.32 -9.00 15.35
CA ALA A 84 3.02 -7.91 16.02
C ALA A 84 2.12 -6.67 16.17
N ARG A 85 1.09 -6.49 15.33
CA ARG A 85 0.10 -5.38 15.44
C ARG A 85 -0.50 -5.33 16.84
N TYR A 86 -0.83 -6.50 17.41
CA TYR A 86 -1.43 -6.60 18.75
C TYR A 86 -0.43 -6.42 19.89
N LYS A 87 0.87 -6.56 19.62
CA LYS A 87 1.94 -6.51 20.64
C LYS A 87 2.67 -5.16 20.63
N ILE A 88 2.68 -4.48 19.50
CA ILE A 88 3.42 -3.24 19.25
C ILE A 88 2.40 -2.16 18.88
N LYS A 89 2.00 -1.34 19.85
CA LYS A 89 1.03 -0.24 19.64
C LYS A 89 1.41 0.66 18.47
N LEU A 90 2.70 0.93 18.31
CA LEU A 90 3.21 1.77 17.22
C LEU A 90 2.88 1.16 15.85
N LEU A 91 3.01 -0.16 15.70
CA LEU A 91 2.71 -0.86 14.46
C LEU A 91 1.21 -0.79 14.13
N ASP A 92 0.35 -0.93 15.14
CA ASP A 92 -1.09 -0.77 14.98
C ASP A 92 -1.47 0.66 14.54
N THR A 93 -0.81 1.68 15.11
CA THR A 93 -0.97 3.07 14.67
C THR A 93 -0.56 3.26 13.21
N TYR A 94 0.57 2.68 12.78
CA TYR A 94 0.99 2.79 11.38
C TYR A 94 0.02 2.10 10.43
N ILE A 95 -0.37 0.84 10.70
CA ILE A 95 -1.28 0.10 9.81
C ILE A 95 -2.64 0.81 9.75
N SER A 96 -3.20 1.18 10.90
CA SER A 96 -4.51 1.85 10.96
C SER A 96 -4.49 3.22 10.28
N GLY A 97 -3.40 3.98 10.44
CA GLY A 97 -3.25 5.26 9.75
C GLY A 97 -3.07 5.12 8.24
N ILE A 98 -2.38 4.10 7.76
CA ILE A 98 -2.31 3.77 6.32
C ILE A 98 -3.71 3.43 5.79
N GLU A 99 -4.44 2.55 6.48
CA GLU A 99 -5.81 2.15 6.13
C GLU A 99 -6.76 3.36 6.07
N GLU A 100 -6.73 4.23 7.08
CA GLU A 100 -7.55 5.43 7.13
C GLU A 100 -7.17 6.43 6.03
N SER A 101 -5.88 6.67 5.84
CA SER A 101 -5.40 7.59 4.82
C SER A 101 -5.72 7.10 3.41
N ALA A 102 -5.61 5.79 3.16
CA ALA A 102 -5.99 5.20 1.87
C ALA A 102 -7.48 5.40 1.60
N ARG A 103 -8.34 5.21 2.60
CA ARG A 103 -9.78 5.45 2.52
C ARG A 103 -10.08 6.91 2.18
N ASN A 104 -9.40 7.85 2.85
CA ASN A 104 -9.53 9.29 2.59
C ASN A 104 -9.05 9.69 1.19
N PHE A 105 -7.91 9.15 0.76
CA PHE A 105 -7.33 9.42 -0.56
C PHE A 105 -8.22 8.90 -1.68
N LEU A 106 -8.70 7.65 -1.58
CA LEU A 106 -9.61 7.06 -2.56
C LEU A 106 -10.93 7.84 -2.63
N ARG A 107 -11.48 8.25 -1.49
CA ARG A 107 -12.69 9.10 -1.44
C ARG A 107 -12.47 10.44 -2.14
N LYS A 108 -11.30 11.09 -1.95
CA LYS A 108 -10.94 12.34 -2.67
C LYS A 108 -10.83 12.14 -4.19
N LYS A 109 -10.44 10.94 -4.63
CA LYS A 109 -10.42 10.53 -6.04
C LYS A 109 -11.78 10.02 -6.55
N GLY A 110 -12.85 10.10 -5.76
CA GLY A 110 -14.19 9.64 -6.14
C GLY A 110 -14.38 8.10 -6.14
N ARG A 111 -13.49 7.35 -5.47
CA ARG A 111 -13.53 5.88 -5.33
C ARG A 111 -14.03 5.54 -3.92
N VAL A 112 -15.10 4.74 -3.78
CA VAL A 112 -15.82 4.62 -2.48
C VAL A 112 -15.80 3.27 -1.78
N ASP A 113 -15.10 2.24 -2.31
CA ASP A 113 -15.14 0.89 -1.71
C ASP A 113 -13.73 0.33 -1.45
N MET A 114 -13.00 0.93 -0.50
CA MET A 114 -11.75 0.32 -0.03
C MET A 114 -12.06 -0.90 0.83
N LYS A 115 -11.64 -2.09 0.37
CA LYS A 115 -11.70 -3.34 1.12
C LYS A 115 -10.32 -3.69 1.66
N LEU A 116 -10.30 -4.10 2.93
CA LEU A 116 -9.12 -4.71 3.52
C LEU A 116 -8.93 -6.11 2.94
N PRO A 117 -7.68 -6.62 2.87
CA PRO A 117 -7.45 -7.99 2.47
C PRO A 117 -8.11 -8.96 3.47
N PRO A 118 -8.50 -10.16 3.02
CA PRO A 118 -9.04 -11.18 3.92
C PRO A 118 -7.94 -11.65 4.91
N PRO A 119 -8.31 -12.21 6.07
CA PRO A 119 -7.35 -12.86 6.96
C PRO A 119 -6.58 -13.96 6.22
N PRO A 120 -5.27 -14.15 6.51
CA PRO A 120 -4.53 -15.28 5.95
C PRO A 120 -5.18 -16.60 6.40
N VAL A 121 -5.42 -17.50 5.44
CA VAL A 121 -5.92 -18.87 5.66
C VAL A 121 -4.76 -19.81 5.97
#